data_AF-A0A2D8EI79-F1
#
_entry.id   AF-A0A2D8EI79-F1
#
_cell.length_a   1.000
_cell.length_b   1.000
_cell.length_c   1.000
_cell.angle_alpha   90.00
_cell.angle_beta   90.00
_cell.angle_gamma   90.00
#
_symmetry.space_group_name_H-M   'P 1'
#
loop_
_entity.id
_entity.type
_entity.pdbx_description
1 polymer ?
#
loop_
_entity_poly.entity_id
_entity_poly.type
_entity_poly.pdbx_seq_one_letter_code
_entity_poly.pdbx_strand_id
1 'polypeptide(L)' 'MKVALIMIMCSQIAGECMKPHLLNYHDSIYECLIAGYDEAKKKTKELGREEVSKHEIIIKFKCYYDENEQIRSSA' A
#
# COMPACT_ATOMS: atom_id res chain seq x y z
N MET A 1 -7.67 14.81 10.99
CA MET A 1 -7.64 13.37 10.68
C MET A 1 -6.81 13.23 9.42
N LYS A 2 -5.74 12.44 9.44
CA LYS A 2 -5.07 12.07 8.19
C LYS A 2 -5.57 10.73 7.69
N VAL A 3 -5.29 10.47 6.42
CA VAL A 3 -5.63 9.22 5.73
C VAL A 3 -4.39 8.35 5.67
N ALA A 4 -4.45 7.18 6.28
CA ALA A 4 -3.40 6.18 6.20
C ALA A 4 -3.41 5.48 4.84
N LEU A 5 -2.25 5.44 4.17
CA LEU A 5 -2.00 4.61 3.02
C LEU A 5 -1.32 3.31 3.46
N ILE A 6 -2.03 2.19 3.33
CA ILE A 6 -1.44 0.86 3.54
C ILE A 6 -1.26 0.15 2.20
N MET A 7 -0.14 -0.55 2.03
CA MET A 7 0.17 -1.35 0.85
C MET A 7 0.27 -2.83 1.23
N ILE A 8 -0.20 -3.69 0.33
CA ILE A 8 -0.27 -5.14 0.51
C ILE A 8 0.23 -5.78 -0.78
N MET A 9 1.24 -6.63 -0.66
CA MET A 9 1.73 -7.43 -1.78
C MET A 9 1.22 -8.87 -1.63
N CYS A 10 0.67 -9.44 -2.69
CA CYS A 10 0.14 -10.79 -2.72
C CYS A 10 0.76 -11.61 -3.85
N SER A 11 0.96 -12.91 -3.64
CA SER A 11 1.23 -13.86 -4.71
C SER A 11 -0.03 -14.67 -4.98
N GLN A 12 -0.51 -14.71 -6.22
CA GLN A 12 -1.65 -15.58 -6.56
C GLN A 12 -1.25 -17.06 -6.53
N ILE A 13 -0.02 -17.38 -6.93
CA ILE A 13 0.50 -18.75 -6.90
C ILE A 13 0.57 -19.31 -5.48
N ALA A 14 1.06 -18.52 -4.51
CA ALA A 14 1.12 -18.96 -3.12
C ALA A 14 -0.23 -18.84 -2.39
N GLY A 15 -1.20 -18.12 -2.97
CA GLY A 15 -2.51 -17.88 -2.34
C GLY A 15 -2.44 -17.01 -1.08
N GLU A 16 -1.33 -16.29 -0.86
CA GLU A 16 -1.10 -15.51 0.35
C GLU A 16 -0.65 -14.06 0.05
N CYS A 17 -0.83 -13.21 1.05
CA CYS A 17 -0.38 -11.84 1.04
C CYS A 17 0.59 -11.60 2.19
N MET A 18 1.59 -10.76 1.94
CA MET A 18 2.41 -10.20 3.00
C MET A 18 1.55 -9.35 3.94
N LYS A 19 2.03 -9.18 5.17
CA LYS A 19 1.39 -8.28 6.14
C LYS A 19 1.25 -6.88 5.54
N PRO A 20 0.08 -6.23 5.67
CA PRO A 20 -0.10 -4.85 5.25
C PRO A 20 0.95 -3.93 5.88
N HIS A 21 1.53 -3.05 5.08
CA HIS A 21 2.54 -2.10 5.52
C HIS A 21 2.01 -0.67 5.37
N LEU A 22 2.04 0.09 6.47
CA LEU A 22 1.75 1.53 6.44
C LEU A 22 2.90 2.24 5.73
N LEU A 23 2.58 2.92 4.63
CA LEU A 23 3.56 3.69 3.86
C LEU A 23 3.65 5.12 4.34
N ASN A 24 2.50 5.81 4.39
CA ASN A 24 2.46 7.22 4.76
C ASN A 24 1.04 7.67 5.16
N TYR A 25 0.95 8.90 5.67
CA TYR A 25 -0.30 9.61 5.91
C TYR A 25 -0.48 10.75 4.91
N HIS A 26 -1.74 11.02 4.55
CA HIS A 26 -2.13 12.05 3.58
C HIS A 26 -3.23 12.95 4.12
N ASP A 27 -3.37 14.16 3.57
CA ASP A 27 -4.37 15.14 4.02
C ASP A 27 -5.78 14.81 3.53
N SER A 28 -5.91 14.04 2.45
CA SER A 28 -7.20 13.63 1.91
C SER A 28 -7.19 12.22 1.34
N ILE A 29 -8.39 11.64 1.18
CA ILE A 29 -8.58 10.36 0.49
C ILE A 29 -8.10 10.46 -0.95
N TYR A 30 -8.35 11.60 -1.62
CA TYR A 30 -7.91 11.83 -3.00
C TYR A 30 -6.38 11.71 -3.13
N GLU A 31 -5.64 12.45 -2.30
CA GLU A 31 -4.17 12.40 -2.30
C GLU A 31 -3.65 10.99 -1.96
N CYS A 32 -4.25 10.33 -0.98
CA CYS A 32 -3.89 8.95 -0.63
C CYS A 32 -4.09 7.98 -1.80
N LEU A 33 -5.21 8.09 -2.53
CA LEU A 33 -5.49 7.21 -3.67
C LEU A 33 -4.49 7.43 -4.81
N ILE A 34 -4.19 8.69 -5.15
CA ILE A 34 -3.18 9.02 -6.17
C ILE A 34 -1.82 8.44 -5.76
N ALA A 35 -1.36 8.69 -4.53
CA ALA A 35 -0.11 8.15 -4.01
C ALA A 35 -0.09 6.61 -4.01
N GLY A 36 -1.20 5.97 -3.65
CA GLY A 36 -1.34 4.52 -3.66
C GLY A 36 -1.19 3.91 -5.07
N TYR A 37 -1.80 4.53 -6.09
CA TYR A 37 -1.63 4.08 -7.48
C TYR A 37 -0.19 4.26 -7.97
N ASP A 38 0.44 5.40 -7.65
CA ASP A 38 1.81 5.68 -8.06
C ASP A 38 2.82 4.73 -7.41
N GLU A 39 2.71 4.49 -6.10
CA GLU A 39 3.56 3.54 -5.38
C GLU A 39 3.30 2.10 -5.84
N ALA A 40 2.05 1.70 -6.09
CA ALA A 40 1.75 0.37 -6.62
C ALA A 40 2.38 0.14 -8.00
N LYS A 41 2.29 1.14 -8.89
CA LYS A 41 2.91 1.11 -10.22
C LYS A 41 4.43 1.07 -10.14
N LYS A 42 5.02 1.91 -9.28
CA LYS A 42 6.46 1.94 -9.03
C LYS A 42 6.93 0.58 -8.52
N LYS A 43 6.26 0.00 -7.53
CA LYS A 43 6.63 -1.30 -6.95
C LYS A 43 6.54 -2.45 -7.95
N THR A 44 5.50 -2.44 -8.79
CA THR A 44 5.35 -3.41 -9.88
C THR A 44 6.51 -3.31 -10.87
N LYS A 45 6.97 -2.10 -11.18
CA LYS A 45 8.14 -1.89 -12.05
C LYS A 45 9.45 -2.30 -11.38
N GLU A 46 9.63 -2.01 -10.09
CA GLU A 46 10.80 -2.40 -9.30
C GLU A 46 10.98 -3.92 -9.23
N LEU A 47 9.90 -4.67 -9.01
CA LEU A 47 9.92 -6.14 -9.02
C LEU A 47 10.27 -6.70 -10.40
N GLY A 48 9.84 -6.02 -11.46
CA GLY A 48 10.13 -6.40 -12.83
C GLY A 48 9.23 -7.51 -13.37
N ARG A 49 9.27 -7.68 -14.69
CA ARG A 49 8.36 -8.57 -15.42
C ARG A 49 8.51 -10.03 -15.00
N GLU A 50 9.74 -10.49 -14.79
CA GLU A 50 10.02 -11.90 -14.44
C GLU A 50 9.38 -12.29 -13.12
N GLU A 51 9.69 -11.58 -12.03
CA GLU A 51 9.17 -11.89 -10.70
C GLU A 51 7.66 -11.72 -10.60
N VAL A 52 7.12 -10.66 -11.21
CA VAL A 52 5.67 -10.44 -11.26
C VAL A 52 4.96 -11.59 -11.97
N SER A 53 5.52 -12.09 -13.08
CA SER A 53 4.90 -13.17 -13.86
C SER A 53 5.05 -14.52 -13.16
N LYS A 54 6.22 -14.79 -12.56
CA LYS A 54 6.53 -16.06 -11.89
C LYS A 54 5.64 -16.32 -10.68
N HIS A 55 5.38 -15.29 -9.88
CA HIS A 55 4.60 -15.42 -8.65
C HIS A 55 3.18 -14.85 -8.77
N GLU A 56 2.82 -14.36 -9.97
CA GLU A 56 1.58 -13.63 -10.23
C GLU A 56 1.35 -12.54 -9.16
N ILE A 57 2.35 -11.67 -9.01
CA ILE A 57 2.37 -10.69 -7.93
C ILE A 57 1.32 -9.61 -8.19
N ILE A 58 0.48 -9.35 -7.18
CA ILE A 58 -0.50 -8.27 -7.17
C ILE A 58 -0.15 -7.29 -6.05
N ILE A 59 0.05 -6.03 -6.41
CA ILE A 59 0.17 -4.93 -5.46
C ILE A 59 -1.22 -4.33 -5.24
N LYS A 60 -1.70 -4.36 -4.00
CA LYS A 60 -2.95 -3.74 -3.54
C LYS A 60 -2.62 -2.64 -2.54
N PHE A 61 -3.52 -1.67 -2.41
CA PHE A 61 -3.43 -0.67 -1.36
C PHE A 61 -4.81 -0.31 -0.84
N LYS A 62 -4.86 0.30 0.34
CA LYS A 62 -6.08 0.87 0.92
C LYS A 62 -5.77 2.23 1.53
N CYS A 63 -6.77 3.10 1.45
CA CYS A 63 -6.81 4.40 2.09
C CYS A 63 -7.96 4.42 3.08
N TYR A 64 -7.70 4.78 4.34
CA TYR A 64 -8.72 4.94 5.36
C TYR A 64 -8.32 6.03 6.35
N TYR A 65 -9.31 6.69 6.95
CA TYR A 65 -9.07 7.64 8.03
C TYR A 65 -8.56 6.88 9.26
N ASP A 66 -7.38 7.25 9.74
CA ASP A 66 -6.80 6.67 10.95
C ASP A 66 -7.09 7.61 12.13
N GLU A 67 -8.01 7.19 12.98
CA GLU A 67 -8.41 7.95 14.17
C GLU A 67 -7.33 7.91 15.27
N ASN A 68 -6.34 7.01 15.17
CA ASN A 68 -5.30 6.83 16.20
C ASN A 68 -4.02 7.64 15.96
N GLU A 69 -3.91 8.36 14.84
CA GLU A 69 -2.73 9.18 14.53
C GLU A 69 -2.48 10.29 15.58
N GLN A 70 -3.54 10.85 16.17
CA GLN A 70 -3.41 11.90 17.20
C GLN A 70 -2.77 11.37 18.50
N ILE A 71 -2.96 10.09 18.82
CA ILE A 71 -2.40 9.47 20.04
C ILE A 71 -0.90 9.22 19.87
N ARG A 72 -0.43 8.93 18.65
CA ARG A 72 0.99 8.65 18.35
C ARG A 72 1.85 9.89 18.12
N SER A 73 1.24 11.02 17.76
CA SER A 73 1.92 12.32 17.56
C SER A 73 2.02 13.16 18.84
N SER A 74 1.39 12.70 19.93
CA SER A 74 1.36 13.37 21.24
C SER A 74 2.26 12.67 22.29
N ALA A 75 3.01 11.65 21.87
CA ALA A 75 4.00 10.91 22.67
C ALA A 75 5.40 11.21 22.13
#